data_AF-A0A920ITR5-F1
#
_entry.id   AF-A0A920ITR5-F1
#
_cell.length_a   1.000
_cell.length_b   1.000
_cell.length_c   1.000
_cell.angle_alpha   90.00
_cell.angle_beta   90.00
_cell.angle_gamma   90.00
#
_symmetry.space_group_name_H-M   'P 1'
#
loop_
_entity.id
_entity.type
_entity.pdbx_description
1 polymer ?
#
loop_
_entity_poly.entity_id
_entity_poly.type
_entity_poly.pdbx_seq_one_letter_code
_entity_poly.pdbx_strand_id
1 'polypeptide(L)'
;MRIIFNPHDNPAFERSVANPTRGVGAKTLAKIRSLANQYNISYIQASSKMIDENIISGRGANGLKKFLEIILGLCGKIDDISYRKLLEAY
;
A
#
# COMPACT_ATOMS: atom_id res chain seq x y z
N MET A 1 2.28 6.38 -10.77
CA MET A 1 2.33 5.50 -9.58
C MET A 1 3.72 4.88 -9.48
N ARG A 2 4.52 5.31 -8.49
CA ARG A 2 5.89 4.80 -8.23
C ARG A 2 5.94 3.71 -7.16
N ILE A 3 4.87 3.58 -6.36
CA ILE A 3 4.71 2.57 -5.29
C ILE A 3 4.86 1.14 -5.82
N ILE A 4 4.31 0.86 -7.01
CA ILE A 4 4.30 -0.49 -7.56
C ILE A 4 5.73 -0.96 -7.87
N PHE A 5 6.63 -0.02 -8.21
CA PHE A 5 8.04 -0.29 -8.46
C PHE A 5 8.92 -0.15 -7.20
N ASN A 6 8.44 0.53 -6.16
CA ASN A 6 9.11 0.65 -4.87
C ASN A 6 8.09 0.71 -3.72
N PRO A 7 7.75 -0.43 -3.10
CA PRO A 7 6.82 -0.51 -1.96
C PRO A 7 7.28 0.25 -0.70
N HIS A 8 8.53 0.72 -0.67
CA HIS A 8 9.10 1.53 0.42
C HIS A 8 9.00 3.05 0.15
N ASP A 9 8.43 3.49 -0.98
CA ASP A 9 8.20 4.91 -1.28
C ASP A 9 7.03 5.48 -0.47
N ASN A 10 7.31 5.79 0.80
CA ASN A 10 6.37 6.37 1.76
C ASN A 10 5.72 7.69 1.26
N PRO A 11 6.45 8.64 0.64
CA PRO A 11 5.83 9.81 0.02
C PRO A 11 4.83 9.48 -1.09
N ALA A 12 5.12 8.48 -1.94
CA ALA A 12 4.17 8.06 -2.96
C ALA A 12 2.94 7.40 -2.35
N PHE A 13 3.09 6.64 -1.26
CA PHE A 13 1.97 6.10 -0.47
C PHE A 13 1.03 7.20 0.00
N GLU A 14 1.55 8.24 0.66
CA GLU A 14 0.72 9.34 1.17
C GLU A 14 -0.07 10.02 0.05
N ARG A 15 0.56 10.27 -1.10
CA ARG A 15 -0.13 10.83 -2.28
C ARG A 15 -1.24 9.92 -2.80
N SER A 16 -1.01 8.60 -2.79
CA SER A 16 -1.93 7.61 -3.37
C SER A 16 -3.17 7.35 -2.49
N VAL A 17 -3.04 7.50 -1.16
CA VAL A 17 -4.19 7.37 -0.25
C VAL A 17 -5.00 8.68 -0.13
N ALA A 18 -4.37 9.81 -0.44
CA ALA A 18 -5.02 11.13 -0.44
C ALA A 18 -5.87 11.38 -1.70
N ASN A 19 -5.48 10.83 -2.86
CA ASN A 19 -6.11 11.14 -4.15
C ASN A 19 -6.33 9.89 -5.04
N PRO A 20 -7.59 9.45 -5.24
CA PRO A 20 -8.81 9.89 -4.57
C PRO A 20 -8.81 9.52 -3.07
N THR A 21 -9.57 10.25 -2.25
CA THR A 21 -9.59 10.00 -0.79
C THR A 21 -10.03 8.57 -0.46
N ARG A 22 -9.17 7.84 0.26
CA ARG A 22 -9.44 6.47 0.73
C ARG A 22 -10.02 6.44 2.15
N GLY A 23 -10.56 7.55 2.65
CA GLY A 23 -11.00 7.65 4.06
C GLY A 23 -9.86 7.57 5.08
N VAL A 24 -8.61 7.72 4.61
CA VAL A 24 -7.40 7.77 5.41
C VAL A 24 -7.16 9.23 5.81
N GLY A 25 -7.62 9.60 7.00
CA GLY A 25 -7.44 10.95 7.55
C GLY A 25 -6.10 11.14 8.28
N ALA A 26 -5.84 12.37 8.72
CA ALA A 26 -4.61 12.76 9.42
C ALA A 26 -4.29 11.86 10.63
N LYS A 27 -5.29 11.49 11.43
CA LYS A 27 -5.12 10.58 12.59
C LYS A 27 -4.66 9.18 12.17
N THR A 28 -5.21 8.65 11.08
CA THR A 28 -4.81 7.34 10.54
C THR A 28 -3.40 7.39 9.98
N LEU A 29 -3.05 8.45 9.24
CA LEU A 29 -1.69 8.67 8.75
C LEU A 29 -0.68 8.75 9.90
N ALA A 30 -0.98 9.49 10.97
CA ALA A 30 -0.10 9.57 12.13
C ALA A 30 0.17 8.19 12.77
N LYS A 31 -0.86 7.34 12.87
CA LYS A 31 -0.70 5.95 13.33
C LYS A 31 0.19 5.13 12.40
N ILE A 32 -0.02 5.22 11.09
CA ILE A 32 0.82 4.52 10.09
C ILE A 32 2.28 4.93 10.24
N ARG A 33 2.57 6.23 10.34
CA ARG A 33 3.93 6.75 10.52
C ARG A 33 4.58 6.25 11.81
N SER A 34 3.84 6.28 12.92
CA SER A 34 4.33 5.81 14.22
C SER A 34 4.69 4.32 14.16
N LEU A 35 3.79 3.48 13.62
CA LEU A 35 4.01 2.05 13.50
C LEU A 35 5.15 1.72 12.53
N ALA A 36 5.21 2.40 11.40
CA ALA A 36 6.29 2.26 10.42
C ALA A 36 7.66 2.55 11.04
N ASN A 37 7.77 3.63 11.82
CA ASN A 37 9.00 3.97 12.52
C ASN A 37 9.32 2.98 13.65
N GLN A 38 8.31 2.56 14.44
CA GLN A 38 8.49 1.63 15.55
C GLN A 38 9.05 0.28 15.09
N TYR A 39 8.55 -0.25 13.97
CA TYR A 39 8.93 -1.56 13.46
C TYR A 39 9.96 -1.47 12.33
N ASN A 40 10.39 -0.26 11.95
CA ASN A 40 11.29 0.00 10.82
C ASN A 40 10.80 -0.66 9.50
N ILE A 41 9.53 -0.44 9.16
CA ILE A 41 8.84 -1.01 8.00
C ILE A 41 8.23 0.07 7.11
N SER A 42 7.87 -0.26 5.87
CA SER A 42 7.21 0.68 4.97
C SER A 42 5.79 1.03 5.42
N TYR A 43 5.24 2.13 4.90
CA TYR A 43 3.85 2.50 5.19
C TYR A 43 2.84 1.46 4.68
N ILE A 44 3.16 0.73 3.61
CA ILE A 44 2.34 -0.38 3.12
C ILE A 44 2.32 -1.52 4.15
N GLN A 45 3.49 -1.91 4.66
CA GLN A 45 3.62 -2.96 5.67
C GLN A 45 2.95 -2.56 6.99
N ALA A 46 3.18 -1.33 7.46
CA ALA A 46 2.50 -0.80 8.63
C ALA A 46 0.98 -0.76 8.46
N SER A 47 0.49 -0.39 7.27
CA SER A 47 -0.94 -0.40 6.95
C SER A 47 -1.54 -1.80 6.99
N SER A 48 -0.86 -2.81 6.44
CA SER A 48 -1.28 -4.21 6.54
C SER A 48 -1.35 -4.64 8.00
N LYS A 49 -0.28 -4.42 8.76
CA LYS A 49 -0.21 -4.76 10.19
C LYS A 49 -1.33 -4.10 11.00
N MET A 50 -1.64 -2.84 10.73
CA MET A 50 -2.75 -2.13 11.39
C MET A 50 -4.13 -2.74 11.08
N ILE A 51 -4.32 -3.29 9.88
CA ILE A 51 -5.55 -3.99 9.50
C ILE A 51 -5.60 -5.36 10.18
N ASP A 52 -4.51 -6.12 10.11
CA ASP A 52 -4.41 -7.47 10.67
C ASP A 52 -4.60 -7.48 12.19
N GLU A 53 -4.04 -6.46 12.88
CA GLU A 53 -4.15 -6.27 14.32
C GLU A 53 -5.39 -5.46 14.75
N ASN A 54 -6.30 -5.11 13.82
CA ASN A 54 -7.50 -4.32 14.08
C ASN A 54 -7.25 -2.97 14.80
N ILE A 55 -6.07 -2.37 14.61
CA ILE A 55 -5.69 -1.06 15.18
C ILE A 55 -6.52 0.10 14.58
N ILE A 56 -7.07 -0.14 13.39
CA ILE A 56 -7.98 0.77 12.68
C ILE A 56 -9.27 0.04 12.31
N SER A 57 -10.37 0.79 12.28
CA SER A 57 -11.69 0.27 11.92
C SER A 57 -12.48 1.28 11.08
N GLY A 58 -13.63 0.86 10.56
CA GLY A 58 -14.55 1.70 9.81
C GLY A 58 -14.05 2.11 8.42
N ARG A 59 -14.41 3.33 7.98
CA ARG A 59 -14.19 3.80 6.60
C ARG A 59 -12.71 3.82 6.20
N GLY A 60 -11.83 4.21 7.11
CA GLY A 60 -10.38 4.25 6.86
C GLY A 60 -9.76 2.87 6.69
N ALA A 61 -10.17 1.89 7.49
CA ALA A 61 -9.73 0.50 7.36
C ALA A 61 -10.18 -0.10 6.03
N ASN A 62 -11.45 0.10 5.67
CA ASN A 62 -12.01 -0.39 4.41
C ASN A 62 -11.34 0.24 3.17
N GLY A 63 -11.10 1.55 3.18
CA GLY A 63 -10.43 2.22 2.07
C GLY A 63 -8.98 1.81 1.92
N LEU A 64 -8.29 1.58 3.04
CA LEU A 64 -6.90 1.11 3.06
C LEU A 64 -6.78 -0.34 2.60
N LYS A 65 -7.67 -1.24 3.05
CA LYS A 65 -7.73 -2.63 2.60
C LYS A 65 -7.91 -2.72 1.07
N LYS A 66 -8.92 -2.00 0.53
CA LYS A 66 -9.15 -1.92 -0.92
C LYS A 66 -7.96 -1.34 -1.68
N PHE A 67 -7.22 -0.41 -1.07
CA PHE A 67 -6.02 0.14 -1.69
C PHE A 67 -4.90 -0.91 -1.76
N LEU A 68 -4.65 -1.64 -0.68
CA LEU A 68 -3.66 -2.71 -0.63
C LEU A 68 -3.99 -3.86 -1.61
N GLU A 69 -5.26 -4.25 -1.72
CA GLU A 69 -5.73 -5.25 -2.70
C GLU A 69 -5.42 -4.82 -4.15
N ILE A 70 -5.61 -3.54 -4.48
CA ILE A 70 -5.26 -3.01 -5.81
C ILE A 70 -3.75 -3.08 -6.04
N ILE A 71 -2.94 -2.69 -5.05
CA ILE A 71 -1.47 -2.76 -5.18
C ILE A 71 -1.02 -4.19 -5.41
N LEU A 72 -1.53 -5.15 -4.62
CA LEU A 72 -1.20 -6.57 -4.77
C LEU A 72 -1.59 -7.11 -6.16
N GLY A 73 -2.80 -6.79 -6.63
CA GLY A 73 -3.27 -7.19 -7.96
C GLY A 73 -2.46 -6.57 -9.11
N LEU A 74 -1.91 -5.36 -8.92
CA LEU A 74 -1.04 -4.72 -9.92
C LEU A 74 0.37 -5.33 -9.92
N CYS A 75 0.94 -5.65 -8.75
CA CYS A 75 2.22 -6.35 -8.66
C CYS A 75 2.15 -7.71 -9.37
N GLY A 76 1.12 -8.53 -9.07
CA GLY A 76 0.97 -9.84 -9.73
C GLY A 76 0.82 -9.75 -11.25
N LYS A 77 0.14 -8.71 -11.77
CA LYS A 77 0.04 -8.48 -13.21
C LYS A 77 1.36 -8.04 -13.84
N ILE A 78 2.18 -7.26 -13.14
CA ILE A 78 3.50 -6.86 -13.63
C ILE A 78 4.41 -8.08 -13.74
N ASP A 79 4.39 -8.96 -12.76
CA ASP A 79 5.19 -10.19 -12.78
C ASP A 79 4.77 -11.08 -13.97
N ASP A 80 3.47 -11.23 -14.23
CA ASP A 80 2.94 -11.96 -15.39
C ASP A 80 3.37 -11.32 -16.72
N ILE A 81 3.23 -10.00 -16.88
CA ILE A 81 3.63 -9.28 -18.10
C ILE A 81 5.15 -9.39 -18.32
N SER A 82 5.95 -9.25 -17.25
CA SER A 82 7.40 -9.37 -17.30
C SER A 82 7.82 -10.77 -17.76
N TYR A 83 7.19 -11.80 -17.20
CA TYR A 83 7.43 -13.19 -17.58
C TYR A 83 7.05 -13.47 -19.04
N ARG A 84 5.88 -13.02 -19.48
CA ARG A 84 5.43 -13.17 -20.87
C ARG A 84 6.36 -12.48 -21.87
N LYS A 85 6.83 -11.27 -21.54
CA LYS A 85 7.77 -10.52 -22.38
C LYS A 85 9.13 -11.23 -22.51
N LEU A 86 9.58 -11.93 -21.47
CA LEU A 86 10.77 -12.77 -21.55
C LEU A 86 10.55 -13.96 -22.48
N LEU A 87 9.39 -14.63 -22.40
CA LEU A 87 9.07 -15.78 -23.26
C LEU A 87 8.94 -15.41 -24.74
N GLU A 88 8.43 -14.23 -25.08
CA GLU A 88 8.33 -13.73 -26.46
C GLU A 88 9.67 -13.25 -27.04
N ALA A 89 10.70 -13.09 -26.20
CA ALA A 89 12.03 -12.66 -26.60
C ALA A 89 13.00 -13.83 -26.89
N TYR A 90 12.54 -15.07 -26.73
CA TYR A 90 13.21 -16.32 -27.10
C TYR A 90 12.48 -17.02 -28.24
#